data_AF-A0A379WCP0-F1
#
_entry.id   AF-A0A379WCP0-F1
#
_cell.length_a   1.000
_cell.length_b   1.000
_cell.length_c   1.000
_cell.angle_alpha   90.00
_cell.angle_beta   90.00
_cell.angle_gamma   90.00
#
_symmetry.space_group_name_H-M   'P 1'
#
loop_
_entity.id
_entity.type
_entity.pdbx_description
1 polymer ?
#
loop_
_entity_poly.entity_id
_entity_poly.type
_entity_poly.pdbx_seq_one_letter_code
_entity_poly.pdbx_strand_id
1 'polypeptide(L)'
;MWQKMEKASWILDGKKDAPVVLYVFADPFCPYCKQFWQQARPWVESGKVQLRTLLVGVIKPESPATAAAILAAKDPAKTWHDYEASAGKMKLEVPAFIPRRR
;
A
#
# COMPACT_ATOMS: atom_id res chain seq x y z
N MET A 1 4.99 18.74 7.43
CA MET A 1 4.55 17.74 6.42
C MET A 1 4.79 16.32 6.90
N TRP A 2 6.04 15.92 7.19
CA TRP A 2 6.41 14.56 7.60
C TRP A 2 5.61 13.99 8.80
N GLN A 3 5.46 14.79 9.86
CA GLN A 3 4.64 14.44 11.02
C GLN A 3 3.18 14.11 10.69
N LYS A 4 2.61 14.72 9.63
CA LYS A 4 1.23 14.42 9.22
C LYS A 4 1.15 13.04 8.58
N MET A 5 2.14 12.66 7.76
CA MET A 5 2.21 11.34 7.14
C MET A 5 2.45 10.25 8.20
N GLU A 6 3.27 10.53 9.21
CA GLU A 6 3.51 9.60 10.32
C GLU A 6 2.25 9.29 11.14
N LYS A 7 1.39 10.28 11.36
CA LYS A 7 0.13 10.13 12.09
C LYS A 7 -1.02 9.54 11.25
N ALA A 8 -0.84 9.43 9.93
CA ALA A 8 -1.86 8.88 9.05
C ALA A 8 -1.93 7.35 9.16
N SER A 9 -3.01 6.77 8.65
CA SER A 9 -3.12 5.31 8.50
C SER A 9 -2.34 4.85 7.28
N TRP A 10 -1.12 4.36 7.50
CA TRP A 10 -0.25 3.79 6.48
C TRP A 10 -0.07 2.28 6.68
N ILE A 11 0.28 1.60 5.59
CA ILE A 11 0.61 0.18 5.55
C ILE A 11 2.14 0.02 5.59
N LEU A 12 2.64 -0.79 6.51
CA LEU A 12 4.06 -1.10 6.60
C LEU A 12 4.48 -2.12 5.54
N ASP A 13 5.63 -1.89 4.91
CA ASP A 13 6.37 -2.89 4.12
C ASP A 13 7.86 -2.82 4.50
N GLY A 14 8.42 -3.95 4.95
CA GLY A 14 9.76 -4.04 5.55
C GLY A 14 9.77 -4.14 7.07
N LYS A 15 10.96 -3.98 7.66
CA LYS A 15 11.15 -4.05 9.12
C LYS A 15 10.76 -2.73 9.79
N LYS A 16 10.04 -2.82 10.92
CA LYS A 16 9.58 -1.64 11.70
C LYS A 16 10.72 -0.73 12.17
N ASP A 17 11.88 -1.31 12.40
CA ASP A 17 13.10 -0.67 12.89
C ASP A 17 14.10 -0.31 11.79
N ALA A 18 13.73 -0.46 10.51
CA ALA A 18 14.59 -0.06 9.40
C ALA A 18 14.92 1.44 9.50
N PRO A 19 16.21 1.84 9.38
CA PRO A 19 16.66 3.19 9.69
C PRO A 19 16.17 4.25 8.70
N VAL A 20 15.80 3.86 7.48
CA VAL A 20 15.30 4.77 6.43
C VAL A 20 13.81 4.56 6.25
N VAL A 21 13.03 5.64 6.40
CA VAL A 21 11.56 5.64 6.23
C VAL A 21 11.19 6.37 4.95
N LEU A 22 10.45 5.71 4.06
CA LEU A 22 9.87 6.34 2.87
C LEU A 22 8.34 6.27 2.95
N TYR A 23 7.67 7.42 2.81
CA TYR A 23 6.22 7.47 2.62
C TYR A 23 5.88 7.43 1.14
N VAL A 24 4.94 6.58 0.77
CA VAL A 24 4.56 6.36 -0.63
C VAL A 24 3.06 6.48 -0.75
N PHE A 25 2.57 7.41 -1.55
CA PHE A 25 1.17 7.42 -1.96
C PHE A 25 1.02 6.45 -3.13
N ALA A 26 0.21 5.41 -2.96
CA ALA A 26 0.03 4.38 -3.97
C ALA A 26 -1.44 4.14 -4.29
N ASP A 27 -1.73 3.95 -5.57
CA ASP A 27 -3.04 3.54 -6.06
C ASP A 27 -2.96 2.09 -6.56
N PRO A 28 -3.97 1.24 -6.26
CA PRO A 28 -3.97 -0.17 -6.68
C PRO A 28 -3.77 -0.38 -8.19
N PHE A 29 -4.20 0.55 -9.03
CA PHE A 29 -4.12 0.44 -10.48
C PHE A 29 -2.95 1.22 -11.10
N CYS A 30 -1.99 1.66 -10.29
CA CYS A 30 -0.79 2.36 -10.77
C CYS A 30 0.32 1.37 -11.19
N PRO A 31 0.75 1.34 -12.47
CA PRO A 31 1.87 0.51 -12.90
C PRO A 31 3.20 0.94 -12.29
N TYR A 32 3.42 2.23 -12.08
CA TYR A 32 4.68 2.74 -11.52
C TYR A 32 4.81 2.47 -10.03
N CYS A 33 3.71 2.41 -9.27
CA CYS A 33 3.76 1.97 -7.87
C CYS A 33 4.32 0.54 -7.77
N LYS A 34 3.89 -0.36 -8.66
CA LYS A 34 4.37 -1.74 -8.72
C LYS A 34 5.83 -1.81 -9.12
N GLN A 35 6.24 -1.04 -10.13
CA GLN A 35 7.63 -0.98 -10.56
C GLN A 35 8.53 -0.47 -9.42
N PHE A 36 8.13 0.60 -8.73
CA PHE A 36 8.86 1.11 -7.57
C PHE A 36 8.92 0.08 -6.44
N TRP A 37 7.80 -0.58 -6.13
CA TRP A 37 7.74 -1.63 -5.11
C TRP A 37 8.74 -2.75 -5.38
N GLN A 38 8.83 -3.19 -6.64
CA GLN A 38 9.80 -4.21 -7.09
C GLN A 38 11.24 -3.69 -6.98
N GLN A 39 11.50 -2.47 -7.45
CA GLN A 39 12.82 -1.85 -7.35
C GLN A 39 13.27 -1.72 -5.89
N ALA A 40 12.36 -1.46 -4.95
CA ALA A 40 12.70 -1.30 -3.53
C ALA A 40 13.07 -2.61 -2.82
N ARG A 41 12.76 -3.80 -3.39
CA ARG A 41 12.94 -5.11 -2.71
C ARG A 41 14.31 -5.31 -2.07
N PRO A 42 15.46 -5.04 -2.74
CA PRO A 42 16.78 -5.28 -2.14
C PRO A 42 17.02 -4.50 -0.83
N TRP A 43 16.43 -3.31 -0.69
CA TRP A 43 16.58 -2.47 0.50
C TRP A 43 15.57 -2.81 1.59
N VAL A 44 14.34 -3.13 1.20
CA VAL A 44 13.27 -3.50 2.12
C VAL A 44 13.56 -4.87 2.76
N GLU A 45 13.93 -5.85 1.96
CA GLU A 45 14.23 -7.22 2.41
C GLU A 45 15.51 -7.29 3.25
N SER A 46 16.51 -6.46 2.94
CA SER A 46 17.71 -6.33 3.77
C SER A 46 17.48 -5.55 5.08
N GLY A 47 16.28 -5.00 5.29
CA GLY A 47 15.93 -4.23 6.50
C GLY A 47 16.55 -2.83 6.55
N LYS A 48 17.07 -2.32 5.43
CA LYS A 48 17.66 -0.98 5.35
C LYS A 48 16.61 0.11 5.19
N VAL A 49 15.48 -0.22 4.56
CA VAL A 49 14.37 0.70 4.27
C VAL A 49 13.05 0.10 4.75
N GLN A 50 12.17 0.95 5.28
CA GLN A 50 10.74 0.66 5.43
C GLN A 50 9.92 1.59 4.53
N LEU A 51 8.97 1.02 3.82
CA LEU A 51 7.95 1.79 3.10
C LEU A 51 6.71 1.90 3.99
N ARG A 52 6.17 3.12 4.09
CA ARG A 52 4.91 3.43 4.75
C ARG A 52 3.93 3.89 3.68
N THR A 53 3.16 2.93 3.17
CA THR A 53 2.27 3.16 2.04
C THR A 53 0.96 3.81 2.50
N LEU A 54 0.66 4.98 1.96
CA LEU A 54 -0.61 5.67 2.11
C LEU A 54 -1.47 5.33 0.88
N LEU A 55 -2.37 4.36 1.05
CA LEU A 55 -3.24 3.92 -0.04
C LEU A 55 -4.25 5.01 -0.40
N VAL A 56 -4.37 5.28 -1.70
CA VAL A 56 -5.33 6.21 -2.28
C VAL A 56 -6.09 5.51 -3.41
N GLY A 57 -7.27 6.04 -3.74
CA GLY A 57 -8.07 5.56 -4.87
C GLY A 57 -8.45 6.71 -5.79
N VAL A 58 -7.58 7.05 -6.74
CA VAL A 58 -7.70 8.26 -7.58
C VAL A 58 -7.49 8.01 -9.07
N ILE A 59 -6.94 6.86 -9.49
CA ILE A 59 -6.56 6.62 -10.90
C ILE A 59 -7.70 5.99 -11.73
N LYS A 60 -8.35 4.95 -11.22
CA LYS A 60 -9.43 4.23 -11.89
C LYS A 60 -10.73 4.34 -11.09
N PRO A 61 -11.91 4.18 -11.74
CA PRO A 61 -13.19 4.14 -11.05
C PRO A 61 -13.23 3.11 -9.92
N GLU A 62 -12.54 1.98 -10.09
CA GLU A 62 -12.47 0.89 -9.11
C GLU A 62 -11.40 1.13 -8.02
N SER A 63 -10.49 2.10 -8.20
CA SER A 63 -9.39 2.33 -7.27
C SER A 63 -9.83 2.54 -5.81
N PRO A 64 -10.87 3.35 -5.50
CA PRO A 64 -11.36 3.49 -4.13
C PRO A 64 -11.80 2.15 -3.51
N ALA A 65 -12.52 1.33 -4.28
CA ALA A 65 -13.07 0.05 -3.82
C ALA A 65 -11.96 -0.97 -3.58
N THR A 66 -11.00 -1.06 -4.49
CA THR A 66 -9.84 -1.93 -4.33
C THR A 66 -8.96 -1.48 -3.16
N ALA A 67 -8.71 -0.17 -3.01
CA ALA A 67 -7.95 0.34 -1.87
C ALA A 67 -8.66 0.06 -0.54
N ALA A 68 -9.97 0.27 -0.48
CA ALA A 68 -10.77 -0.05 0.70
C ALA A 68 -10.76 -1.55 1.03
N ALA A 69 -10.83 -2.43 0.03
CA ALA A 69 -10.74 -3.88 0.21
C ALA A 69 -9.41 -4.29 0.86
N ILE A 70 -8.29 -3.71 0.39
CA ILE A 70 -6.96 -3.99 0.95
C ILE A 70 -6.87 -3.48 2.40
N LEU A 71 -7.38 -2.27 2.66
CA LEU A 71 -7.39 -1.68 4.00
C LEU A 71 -8.32 -2.41 4.98
N ALA A 72 -9.37 -3.06 4.50
CA ALA A 72 -10.33 -3.83 5.30
C ALA A 72 -9.91 -5.30 5.50
N ALA A 73 -8.85 -5.77 4.85
CA ALA A 73 -8.35 -7.13 5.01
C ALA A 73 -7.93 -7.41 6.46
N LYS A 74 -7.94 -8.69 6.86
CA LYS A 74 -7.46 -9.11 8.20
C LYS A 74 -6.01 -8.68 8.45
N ASP A 75 -5.20 -8.72 7.40
CA ASP A 75 -3.82 -8.22 7.39
C ASP A 75 -3.62 -7.35 6.14
N PRO A 76 -3.83 -6.01 6.27
CA PRO A 76 -3.65 -5.09 5.16
C PRO A 76 -2.21 -5.03 4.63
N ALA A 77 -1.22 -5.23 5.51
CA ALA A 77 0.19 -5.21 5.11
C ALA A 77 0.55 -6.40 4.23
N LYS A 78 0.17 -7.61 4.66
CA LYS A 78 0.33 -8.80 3.84
C LYS A 78 -0.46 -8.71 2.53
N THR A 79 -1.70 -8.22 2.61
CA THR A 79 -2.58 -8.13 1.43
C THR A 79 -2.03 -7.14 0.41
N TRP A 80 -1.53 -5.98 0.84
CA TRP A 80 -0.89 -5.01 -0.04
C TRP A 80 0.40 -5.56 -0.67
N HIS A 81 1.24 -6.21 0.15
CA HIS A 81 2.45 -6.88 -0.33
C HIS A 81 2.15 -7.90 -1.43
N ASP A 82 1.21 -8.81 -1.19
CA ASP A 82 0.85 -9.87 -2.14
C ASP A 82 0.20 -9.28 -3.41
N TYR A 83 -0.60 -8.21 -3.26
CA TYR A 83 -1.19 -7.50 -4.39
C TYR A 83 -0.13 -6.86 -5.29
N GLU A 84 0.84 -6.14 -4.74
CA GLU A 84 1.93 -5.53 -5.51
C GLU A 84 2.86 -6.60 -6.11
N ALA A 85 3.19 -7.65 -5.36
CA ALA A 85 3.97 -8.79 -5.83
C ALA A 85 3.31 -9.51 -7.02
N SER A 86 1.98 -9.62 -7.01
CA SER A 86 1.20 -10.19 -8.12
C SER A 86 1.04 -9.25 -9.32
N ALA A 87 1.62 -8.05 -9.28
CA ALA A 87 1.38 -6.97 -10.23
C ALA A 87 -0.12 -6.62 -10.36
N GLY A 88 -0.87 -6.71 -9.26
CA GLY A 88 -2.31 -6.42 -9.20
C GLY A 88 -3.22 -7.55 -9.74
N LYS A 89 -2.67 -8.74 -9.98
CA LYS A 89 -3.42 -9.91 -10.48
C LYS A 89 -4.07 -10.73 -9.37
N MET A 90 -3.70 -10.50 -8.11
CA MET A 90 -4.34 -11.12 -6.95
C MET A 90 -5.83 -10.76 -6.92
N LYS A 91 -6.69 -11.77 -6.77
CA LYS A 91 -8.12 -11.56 -6.57
C LYS A 91 -8.35 -11.02 -5.17
N LEU A 92 -9.03 -9.88 -5.09
CA LEU A 92 -9.47 -9.28 -3.83
C LEU A 92 -11.00 -9.40 -3.75
N GLU A 93 -11.50 -9.68 -2.55
CA GLU A 93 -12.92 -9.55 -2.26
C GLU A 93 -13.23 -8.06 -2.10
N VAL A 94 -13.69 -7.44 -3.20
CA VAL A 94 -14.01 -6.02 -3.21
C VAL A 94 -15.43 -5.83 -2.66
N PRO A 95 -15.61 -5.05 -1.59
CA PRO A 95 -16.94 -4.82 -1.02
C PRO A 95 -17.80 -4.03 -2.02
N ALA A 96 -19.05 -4.45 -2.20
CA ALA A 96 -20.00 -3.79 -3.09
C ALA A 96 -20.38 -2.37 -2.64
N PHE A 97 -20.12 -2.03 -1.37
CA PHE A 97 -20.39 -0.73 -0.79
C PHE A 97 -19.21 -0.28 0.09
N ILE A 98 -18.68 0.91 -0.19
CA ILE A 98 -17.71 1.58 0.68
C ILE A 98 -18.44 2.72 1.38
N PRO A 99 -18.60 2.69 2.71
CA PRO A 99 -19.11 3.83 3.44
C PRO A 99 -18.17 5.02 3.24
N ARG A 100 -18.69 6.19 2.84
CA ARG A 100 -17.89 7.43 2.91
C ARG A 100 -17.57 7.67 4.38
N ARG A 101 -16.29 7.57 4.77
CA ARG A 101 -15.86 8.08 6.09
C ARG A 101 -16.14 9.59 6.09
N ARG A 102 -16.99 10.03 7.02
CA ARG A 102 -17.17 11.44 7.34
C ARG A 102 -15.93 11.97 8.02
#